data_AF-A0A133UIY8-F1
#
_entry.id   AF-A0A133UIY8-F1
#
_cell.length_a   1.000
_cell.length_b   1.000
_cell.length_c   1.000
_cell.angle_alpha   90.00
_cell.angle_beta   90.00
_cell.angle_gamma   90.00
#
_symmetry.space_group_name_H-M   'P 1'
#
loop_
_entity.id
_entity.type
_entity.pdbx_description
1 polymer ?
#
loop_
_entity_poly.entity_id
_entity_poly.type
_entity_poly.pdbx_seq_one_letter_code
_entity_poly.pdbx_strand_id
1 'polypeptide(L)' 'MIFSVDEDKAQLEELEKKNFSDLGILEREDLEEWVVKKPELLGEELIVITTEYENYEELK' A
#
# COMPACT_ATOMS: atom_id res chain seq x y z
N MET A 1 7.39 -16.49 5.52
CA MET A 1 6.19 -16.98 4.82
C MET A 1 5.02 -16.18 5.38
N ILE A 2 4.16 -15.66 4.52
CA ILE A 2 3.00 -14.84 4.92
C ILE A 2 1.75 -15.62 4.50
N PHE A 3 0.72 -15.63 5.34
CA PHE A 3 -0.55 -16.30 5.07
C PHE A 3 -1.69 -15.29 5.14
N SER A 4 -2.68 -15.46 4.25
CA SER A 4 -3.97 -14.77 4.32
C SER A 4 -4.96 -15.66 5.07
N VAL A 5 -5.76 -15.05 5.95
CA VAL A 5 -6.82 -15.73 6.70
C VAL A 5 -8.14 -15.02 6.43
N ASP A 6 -9.12 -15.75 5.91
CA ASP A 6 -10.51 -15.31 5.80
C ASP A 6 -11.33 -16.03 6.88
N GLU A 7 -11.69 -15.30 7.94
CA GLU A 7 -12.40 -15.85 9.11
C GLU A 7 -13.83 -16.26 8.76
N ASP A 8 -14.50 -15.52 7.87
CA ASP A 8 -15.89 -15.79 7.47
C ASP A 8 -15.99 -17.09 6.65
N LYS A 9 -14.96 -17.40 5.86
CA LYS A 9 -14.88 -18.64 5.05
C LYS A 9 -14.06 -19.75 5.71
N ALA A 10 -13.43 -19.49 6.86
CA ALA A 10 -12.47 -20.37 7.50
C ALA A 10 -11.37 -20.86 6.54
N GLN A 11 -10.88 -19.97 5.66
CA GLN A 11 -9.86 -20.27 4.67
C GLN A 11 -8.49 -19.73 5.09
N LEU A 12 -7.47 -20.56 4.93
CA LEU A 12 -6.06 -20.23 5.16
C LEU A 12 -5.30 -20.47 3.86
N GLU A 13 -4.71 -19.42 3.31
CA GLU A 13 -3.99 -19.48 2.04
C GLU A 13 -2.57 -18.93 2.19
N GLU A 14 -1.58 -19.66 1.68
CA GLU A 14 -0.19 -19.16 1.62
C GLU A 14 -0.08 -18.09 0.53
N LEU A 15 0.47 -16.94 0.89
CA LEU A 15 0.70 -15.87 -0.08
C LEU A 15 2.03 -16.10 -0.79
N GLU A 16 1.93 -16.28 -2.11
CA GLU A 16 3.11 -16.35 -2.97
C GLU A 16 3.82 -15.00 -3.03
N LYS A 17 5.15 -15.04 -2.94
CA LYS A 17 5.96 -13.84 -3.12
C LYS A 17 5.94 -13.44 -4.60
N LYS A 18 5.49 -12.22 -4.89
CA LYS A 18 5.48 -11.61 -6.22
C LYS A 18 6.14 -10.25 -6.18
N ASN A 19 6.67 -9.78 -7.31
CA ASN A 19 7.13 -8.40 -7.42
C ASN A 19 5.93 -7.48 -7.66
N PHE A 20 6.03 -6.23 -7.22
CA PHE A 20 4.98 -5.23 -7.43
C PHE A 20 4.70 -4.99 -8.93
N SER A 21 5.74 -5.03 -9.76
CA SER A 21 5.60 -4.94 -11.22
C SER A 21 4.71 -6.04 -11.80
N ASP A 22 4.78 -7.26 -11.26
CA ASP A 22 4.02 -8.42 -11.75
C ASP A 22 2.53 -8.31 -11.37
N LEU A 23 2.23 -7.48 -10.37
CA LEU A 23 0.89 -7.19 -9.88
C LEU A 23 0.31 -5.89 -10.46
N GLY A 24 1.08 -5.16 -11.28
CA GLY A 24 0.68 -3.85 -11.80
C GLY A 24 0.65 -2.76 -10.73
N ILE A 25 1.27 -3.00 -9.57
CA ILE A 25 1.35 -2.03 -8.47
C ILE A 25 2.40 -0.99 -8.84
N LEU A 26 1.99 0.28 -8.85
CA LEU A 26 2.85 1.40 -9.20
C LEU A 26 3.15 2.25 -7.96
N GLU A 27 4.37 2.77 -7.87
CA GLU A 27 4.83 3.50 -6.69
C GLU A 27 3.98 4.76 -6.43
N ARG A 28 3.71 5.53 -7.48
CA ARG A 28 2.94 6.79 -7.40
C ARG A 28 1.44 6.60 -7.22
N GLU A 29 0.87 5.53 -7.78
CA GLU A 29 -0.58 5.32 -7.74
C GLU A 29 -1.00 4.52 -6.50
N ASP A 30 -0.23 3.50 -6.14
CA ASP A 30 -0.60 2.56 -5.08
C ASP A 30 0.21 2.80 -3.80
N LEU A 31 1.55 2.72 -3.87
CA LEU A 31 2.38 2.72 -2.67
C LEU A 31 2.31 4.07 -1.94
N GLU A 32 2.36 5.19 -2.67
CA GLU A 32 2.21 6.52 -2.09
C GLU A 32 0.85 6.65 -1.39
N GLU A 33 -0.24 6.27 -2.05
CA GLU A 33 -1.58 6.29 -1.44
C GLU A 33 -1.66 5.43 -0.16
N TRP A 34 -1.06 4.24 -0.18
CA TRP A 34 -1.09 3.34 0.98
C TRP A 34 -0.30 3.91 2.15
N VAL A 35 0.88 4.48 1.90
CA VAL A 35 1.71 5.12 2.94
C VAL A 35 1.02 6.37 3.48
N VAL A 36 0.38 7.18 2.64
CA VAL A 36 -0.39 8.35 3.09
C VAL A 36 -1.53 7.96 4.02
N LYS A 37 -2.25 6.87 3.69
CA LYS A 37 -3.38 6.35 4.48
C LYS A 37 -2.92 5.60 5.73
N LYS A 38 -1.78 4.91 5.66
CA LYS A 38 -1.22 4.06 6.71
C LYS A 38 0.30 4.18 6.78
N PRO A 39 0.83 5.27 7.37
CA PRO A 39 2.27 5.49 7.46
C PRO A 39 2.99 4.39 8.25
N GLU A 40 2.28 3.70 9.16
CA GLU A 40 2.79 2.57 9.94
C GLU A 40 3.26 1.39 9.08
N LEU A 41 2.88 1.32 7.80
CA LEU A 41 3.37 0.31 6.85
C LEU A 41 4.90 0.31 6.73
N LEU A 42 5.55 1.44 7.01
CA LEU A 42 7.01 1.57 6.99
C LEU A 42 7.68 1.07 8.28
N GLY A 43 6.91 0.64 9.28
CA GLY A 43 7.41 0.01 10.51
C GLY A 43 7.72 0.99 11.65
N GLU A 44 7.32 2.25 11.51
CA GLU A 44 7.54 3.31 12.50
C GLU A 44 6.35 4.30 12.52
N GLU A 45 6.27 5.10 13.58
CA GLU A 45 5.23 6.12 13.74
C GLU A 45 5.62 7.38 12.96
N LEU A 46 5.10 7.50 11.73
CA LEU A 46 5.41 8.59 10.82
C LEU A 46 4.25 9.58 10.71
N ILE A 47 4.59 10.85 10.52
CA ILE A 47 3.64 11.92 10.19
C ILE A 47 3.87 12.29 8.73
N VAL A 48 2.81 12.20 7.92
CA VAL A 48 2.82 12.65 6.53
C VAL A 48 2.64 14.16 6.50
N ILE A 49 3.62 14.87 5.92
CA ILE A 49 3.61 16.33 5.85
C ILE A 49 3.15 16.85 4.48
N THR A 50 3.47 16.13 3.41
CA THR A 50 3.06 16.44 2.03
C THR A 50 3.15 15.19 1.16
N THR A 51 2.39 15.18 0.06
CA THR A 51 2.54 14.22 -1.06
C THR A 51 3.20 14.91 -2.26
N GLU A 52 3.53 14.17 -3.32
CA GLU A 52 4.14 14.75 -4.54
C GLU A 52 3.25 15.85 -5.16
N TYR A 53 1.91 15.73 -5.03
CA TYR A 53 0.93 16.59 -5.70
C TYR A 53 -0.04 17.34 -4.77
N GLU A 54 0.13 17.29 -3.45
CA GLU A 54 -0.81 17.93 -2.50
C GLU A 54 -1.03 19.44 -2.77
N ASN A 55 -0.02 20.11 -3.34
CA ASN A 55 -0.08 21.54 -3.70
C ASN A 55 -0.12 21.80 -5.22
N TYR A 56 -0.31 20.77 -6.04
CA TYR A 56 -0.56 20.93 -7.48
C TYR A 56 -2.07 21.10 -7.72
N GLU A 57 -2.58 22.31 -7.53
CA GLU A 57 -3.97 22.66 -7.90
C GLU A 57 -4.16 22.92 -9.41
N GLU A 58 -3.08 22.96 -10.21
CA GLU A 58 -3.17 23.27 -11.64
C GLU A 58 -2.99 22.01 -12.50
N LEU A 59 -4.13 21.47 -12.95
CA LEU A 59 -4.48 21.19 -14.35
C LEU A 59 -5.84 20.43 -14.36
N LYS A 60 -6.92 21.11 -13.97
CA LYS A 60 -8.30 20.71 -14.30
C LYS A 60 -8.82 21.56 -15.45
#